data_AF-A0A423Q145-F1
#
_entry.id   AF-A0A423Q145-F1
#
_cell.length_a   1.000
_cell.length_b   1.000
_cell.length_c   1.000
_cell.angle_alpha   90.00
_cell.angle_beta   90.00
_cell.angle_gamma   90.00
#
_symmetry.space_group_name_H-M   'P 1'
#
loop_
_entity.id
_entity.type
_entity.pdbx_description
1 polymer ?
#
loop_
_entity_poly.entity_id
_entity_poly.type
_entity_poly.pdbx_seq_one_letter_code
_entity_poly.pdbx_strand_id
1 'polypeptide(L)'
;MSDMQHDDRDLDAAEYVLGTLSPEAARDMAERMAREPELARAVADWETRLARFGEDLAPVEPPARVWQAISDDLSMTRPTGRGDIREAANDSALRRWRIAAVAASTAAILLAGALWLGGPTGGPVEAAAQPTYASMIYDQPTGMSWLIHSAGQDDNALAVEALQNYDVPEGKALRMYVRGPGGEASLVGDLPHAPGQYTMDLSTSARQMMARNSEIVVAMEDAGQTASQPNGRIMWVSPIALRRS
;
A
#
# COMPACT_ATOMS: atom_id res chain seq x y z
N MET A 1 32.13 -16.00 8.82
CA MET A 1 32.28 -14.66 9.43
C MET A 1 31.08 -13.76 9.19
N SER A 2 30.31 -13.93 8.10
CA SER A 2 29.12 -13.11 7.82
C SER A 2 27.94 -13.35 8.78
N ASP A 3 27.68 -14.57 9.24
CA ASP A 3 26.52 -14.84 10.15
C ASP A 3 26.62 -14.12 11.50
N MET A 4 27.82 -14.07 12.08
CA MET A 4 28.04 -13.42 13.39
C MET A 4 27.80 -11.91 13.34
N GLN A 5 28.16 -11.25 12.24
CA GLN A 5 27.89 -9.82 12.04
C GLN A 5 26.42 -9.50 11.77
N HIS A 6 25.62 -10.47 11.34
CA HIS A 6 24.18 -10.31 11.21
C HIS A 6 23.49 -10.44 12.57
N ASP A 7 23.94 -11.39 13.40
CA ASP A 7 23.41 -11.62 14.74
C ASP A 7 23.70 -10.44 15.69
N ASP A 8 24.93 -9.92 15.67
CA ASP A 8 25.31 -8.74 16.47
C ASP A 8 24.49 -7.50 16.07
N ARG A 9 24.23 -7.31 14.76
CA ARG A 9 23.44 -6.18 14.25
C ARG A 9 21.96 -6.29 14.63
N ASP A 10 21.41 -7.50 14.59
CA ASP A 10 20.01 -7.73 14.93
C ASP A 10 19.77 -7.50 16.43
N LEU A 11 20.70 -7.93 17.28
CA LEU A 11 20.66 -7.68 18.72
C LEU A 11 20.78 -6.18 19.04
N ASP A 12 21.76 -5.51 18.45
CA ASP A 12 21.97 -4.06 18.58
C ASP A 12 20.70 -3.26 18.21
N ALA A 13 20.04 -3.64 17.11
CA ALA A 13 18.80 -3.03 16.66
C ALA A 13 17.65 -3.26 17.65
N ALA A 14 17.54 -4.47 18.20
CA ALA A 14 16.53 -4.79 19.20
C ALA A 14 16.70 -3.95 20.48
N GLU A 15 17.93 -3.84 21.00
CA GLU A 15 18.25 -3.03 22.18
C GLU A 15 18.00 -1.54 21.97
N TYR A 16 18.30 -1.05 20.76
CA TYR A 16 18.01 0.33 20.38
C TYR A 16 16.50 0.61 20.39
N VAL A 17 15.69 -0.24 19.75
CA VAL A 17 14.23 -0.06 19.67
C VAL A 17 13.56 -0.23 21.05
N LEU A 18 14.07 -1.13 21.88
CA LEU A 18 13.59 -1.30 23.26
C LEU A 18 14.04 -0.17 24.20
N GLY A 19 14.92 0.72 23.75
CA GLY A 19 15.45 1.83 24.55
C GLY A 19 16.33 1.38 25.70
N THR A 20 16.96 0.20 25.60
CA THR A 20 17.83 -0.37 26.65
C THR A 20 19.29 0.04 26.49
N LEU A 21 19.66 0.66 25.38
CA LEU A 21 21.00 1.20 25.15
C LEU A 21 21.30 2.40 26.05
N SER A 22 22.59 2.56 26.38
CA SER A 22 23.08 3.79 27.02
C SER A 22 22.84 5.01 26.12
N PRO A 23 22.69 6.23 26.67
CA PRO A 23 22.48 7.44 25.88
C PRO A 23 23.57 7.68 24.83
N GLU A 24 24.81 7.28 25.12
CA GLU A 24 25.94 7.38 24.21
C GLU A 24 25.83 6.37 23.06
N ALA A 25 25.50 5.10 23.38
CA ALA A 25 25.32 4.06 22.37
C ALA A 25 24.10 4.33 21.46
N ALA A 26 23.01 4.89 22.00
CA ALA A 26 21.85 5.27 21.21
C ALA A 26 22.18 6.39 20.19
N ARG A 27 23.03 7.37 20.58
CA ARG A 27 23.49 8.41 19.65
C ARG A 27 24.37 7.84 18.55
N ASP A 28 25.32 6.98 18.90
CA ASP A 28 26.16 6.30 17.91
C ASP A 28 25.33 5.46 16.94
N MET A 29 24.34 4.73 17.45
CA MET A 29 23.38 3.97 16.64
C MET A 29 22.66 4.86 15.62
N ALA A 30 22.13 5.99 16.06
CA ALA A 30 21.43 6.95 15.19
C ALA A 30 22.36 7.53 14.09
N GLU A 31 23.63 7.80 14.42
CA GLU A 31 24.63 8.27 13.44
C GLU A 31 25.06 7.16 12.45
N ARG A 32 25.09 5.90 12.90
CA ARG A 32 25.40 4.74 12.06
C ARG A 32 24.26 4.40 11.10
N MET A 33 23.01 4.50 11.53
CA MET A 33 21.83 4.29 10.67
C MET A 33 21.83 5.21 9.42
N ALA A 34 22.42 6.40 9.50
CA ALA A 34 22.58 7.29 8.34
C ALA A 34 23.58 6.79 7.28
N ARG A 35 24.46 5.85 7.65
CA ARG A 35 25.56 5.35 6.81
C ARG A 35 25.47 3.85 6.51
N GLU A 36 24.70 3.10 7.29
CA GLU A 36 24.54 1.65 7.22
C GLU A 36 23.06 1.28 6.94
N PRO A 37 22.66 1.14 5.66
CA PRO A 37 21.26 0.86 5.30
C PRO A 37 20.72 -0.45 5.89
N GLU A 38 21.56 -1.47 6.02
CA GLU A 38 21.19 -2.77 6.60
C GLU A 38 20.86 -2.66 8.10
N LEU A 39 21.51 -1.73 8.82
CA LEU A 39 21.21 -1.45 10.23
C LEU A 39 19.90 -0.69 10.36
N ALA A 40 19.65 0.31 9.51
CA ALA A 40 18.38 1.02 9.47
C ALA A 40 17.20 0.07 9.16
N ARG A 41 17.42 -0.93 8.29
CA ARG A 41 16.43 -1.96 7.97
C ARG A 41 16.14 -2.87 9.16
N ALA A 42 17.17 -3.34 9.87
CA ALA A 42 17.01 -4.15 11.08
C ALA A 42 16.21 -3.39 12.16
N VAL A 43 16.48 -2.11 12.37
CA VAL A 43 15.72 -1.25 13.31
C VAL A 43 14.25 -1.16 12.90
N ALA A 44 13.96 -0.89 11.62
CA ALA A 44 12.58 -0.82 11.12
C ALA A 44 11.81 -2.14 11.26
N ASP A 45 12.49 -3.28 11.07
CA ASP A 45 11.92 -4.60 11.27
C ASP A 45 11.55 -4.84 12.74
N TRP A 46 12.41 -4.43 13.69
CA TRP A 46 12.13 -4.49 15.13
C TRP A 46 10.99 -3.56 15.56
N GLU A 47 10.96 -2.32 15.06
CA GLU A 47 9.85 -1.37 15.30
C GLU A 47 8.51 -1.96 14.85
N THR A 48 8.48 -2.55 13.65
CA THR A 48 7.27 -3.18 13.09
C THR A 48 6.80 -4.37 13.93
N ARG A 49 7.73 -5.20 14.43
CA ARG A 49 7.40 -6.33 15.31
C ARG A 49 6.81 -5.86 16.63
N LEU A 50 7.41 -4.83 17.24
CA LEU A 50 7.00 -4.33 18.56
C LEU A 50 5.73 -3.49 18.52
N ALA A 51 5.48 -2.76 17.42
CA ALA A 51 4.26 -1.96 17.25
C ALA A 51 2.97 -2.78 17.44
N ARG A 52 2.96 -4.05 17.01
CA ARG A 52 1.81 -4.96 17.15
C ARG A 52 1.40 -5.21 18.59
N PHE A 53 2.34 -5.19 19.54
CA PHE A 53 2.01 -5.37 20.96
C PHE A 53 1.24 -4.18 21.54
N GLY A 54 1.31 -3.01 20.91
CA GLY A 54 0.59 -1.81 21.32
C GLY A 54 -0.87 -1.77 20.87
N GLU A 55 -1.27 -2.58 19.88
CA GLU A 55 -2.61 -2.52 19.26
C GLU A 55 -3.73 -2.99 20.20
N ASP A 56 -3.43 -3.94 21.09
CA ASP A 56 -4.40 -4.54 22.03
C ASP A 56 -4.44 -3.82 23.39
N LEU A 57 -3.69 -2.72 23.56
CA LEU A 57 -3.68 -1.98 24.82
C LEU A 57 -4.90 -1.07 24.95
N ALA A 58 -5.53 -1.08 26.13
CA ALA A 58 -6.62 -0.17 26.42
C ALA A 58 -6.12 1.29 26.39
N PRO A 59 -6.81 2.21 25.66
CA PRO A 59 -6.44 3.62 25.64
C PRO A 59 -6.48 4.23 27.04
N VAL A 60 -5.42 4.96 27.40
CA VAL A 60 -5.36 5.76 28.63
C VAL A 60 -5.34 7.22 28.24
N GLU A 61 -6.38 7.96 28.62
CA GLU A 61 -6.47 9.39 28.34
C GLU A 61 -5.35 10.14 29.07
N PRO A 62 -4.44 10.84 28.36
CA PRO A 62 -3.40 11.63 29.00
C PRO A 62 -4.01 12.86 29.68
N PRO A 63 -3.40 13.38 30.77
CA PRO A 63 -3.85 14.62 31.38
C PRO A 63 -3.79 15.80 30.38
N ALA A 64 -4.84 16.62 30.32
CA ALA A 64 -4.95 17.75 29.37
C ALA A 64 -3.73 18.69 29.35
N ARG A 65 -3.05 18.87 30.50
CA ARG A 65 -1.81 19.65 30.60
C ARG A 65 -0.67 19.14 29.70
N VAL A 66 -0.63 17.84 29.42
CA VAL A 66 0.38 17.20 28.57
C VAL A 66 0.17 17.60 27.12
N TRP A 67 -1.08 17.53 26.66
CA TRP A 67 -1.44 17.99 25.32
C TRP A 67 -1.17 19.48 25.13
N GLN A 68 -1.46 20.29 26.16
CA GLN A 68 -1.18 21.72 26.16
C GLN A 68 0.34 22.01 26.08
N ALA A 69 1.15 21.33 26.89
CA ALA A 69 2.61 21.48 26.86
C ALA A 69 3.22 21.08 25.50
N ILE A 70 2.73 19.99 24.88
CA ILE A 70 3.15 19.57 23.54
C ILE A 70 2.76 20.62 22.49
N SER A 71 1.54 21.16 22.57
CA SER A 71 1.05 22.19 21.65
C SER A 71 1.85 23.50 21.75
N ASP A 72 2.26 23.86 22.96
CA ASP A 72 3.08 25.04 23.25
C ASP A 72 4.53 24.86 22.74
N ASP A 73 5.13 23.68 22.95
CA ASP A 73 6.49 23.35 22.48
C ASP A 73 6.57 23.27 20.95
N LEU A 74 5.52 22.72 20.32
CA LEU A 74 5.35 22.72 18.86
C LEU A 74 4.98 24.10 18.29
N SER A 75 4.92 25.15 19.12
CA SER A 75 4.64 26.53 18.73
C SER A 75 3.31 26.73 17.98
N MET A 76 2.31 25.88 18.25
CA MET A 76 0.97 26.06 17.69
C MET A 76 0.20 27.22 18.36
N THR A 77 0.78 27.90 19.34
CA THR A 77 0.23 29.14 19.94
C THR A 77 1.36 30.10 20.33
N ARG A 78 1.76 31.00 19.41
CA ARG A 78 2.40 32.26 19.80
C ARG A 78 1.45 33.42 19.48
N PRO A 79 0.84 34.07 20.49
CA PRO A 79 0.41 35.44 20.34
C PRO A 79 1.68 36.27 20.15
N THR A 80 1.79 36.99 19.03
CA THR A 80 2.84 37.99 18.81
C THR A 80 2.63 39.16 19.78
N GLY A 81 3.09 38.99 21.03
CA GLY A 81 3.08 40.00 22.07
C GLY A 81 4.47 40.63 22.22
N ARG A 82 4.56 41.91 21.86
CA ARG A 82 5.70 42.81 21.98
C ARG A 82 6.15 42.99 23.45
N GLY A 83 7.45 42.92 23.71
CA GLY A 83 8.08 43.33 24.98
C GLY A 83 9.62 43.22 24.92
N ASP A 84 10.30 44.37 24.88
CA ASP A 84 11.75 44.57 24.79
C ASP A 84 12.56 43.91 25.93
N ILE A 85 13.68 43.23 25.63
CA ILE A 85 14.97 43.34 26.37
C ILE A 85 16.16 42.89 25.46
N ARG A 86 17.17 43.77 25.34
CA ARG A 86 18.59 43.59 24.89
C ARG A 86 18.89 43.61 23.39
N GLU A 87 19.02 44.84 22.90
CA GLU A 87 19.91 45.24 21.81
C GLU A 87 21.38 45.06 22.25
N ALA A 88 22.12 44.20 21.55
CA ALA A 88 23.60 44.10 21.40
C ALA A 88 24.08 42.64 21.39
N ALA A 89 24.08 42.01 20.21
CA ALA A 89 25.08 41.02 19.73
C ALA A 89 24.59 40.28 18.46
N ASN A 90 23.29 40.26 18.16
CA ASN A 90 22.72 39.24 17.28
C ASN A 90 22.07 39.72 15.97
N ASP A 91 22.25 40.98 15.57
CA ASP A 91 21.73 41.48 14.29
C ASP A 91 22.32 40.75 13.09
N SER A 92 23.56 40.26 13.21
CA SER A 92 24.20 39.49 12.15
C SER A 92 23.61 38.08 12.03
N ALA A 93 23.26 37.41 13.13
CA ALA A 93 22.59 36.12 13.04
C ALA A 93 21.15 36.29 12.60
N LEU A 94 20.40 37.26 13.13
CA LEU A 94 19.04 37.55 12.65
C LEU A 94 19.02 37.89 11.16
N ARG A 95 20.01 38.65 10.66
CA ARG A 95 20.16 38.92 9.22
C ARG A 95 20.52 37.67 8.42
N ARG A 96 21.43 36.81 8.91
CA ARG A 96 21.78 35.53 8.27
C ARG A 96 20.59 34.57 8.23
N TRP A 97 19.84 34.45 9.32
CA TRP A 97 18.63 33.65 9.42
C TRP A 97 17.52 34.19 8.51
N ARG A 98 17.38 35.51 8.38
CA ARG A 98 16.45 36.14 7.43
C ARG A 98 16.86 35.88 5.97
N ILE A 99 18.14 35.96 5.64
CA ILE A 99 18.64 35.64 4.28
C ILE A 99 18.45 34.15 3.98
N ALA A 100 18.74 33.26 4.95
CA ALA A 100 18.53 31.83 4.81
C ALA A 100 17.03 31.49 4.64
N ALA A 101 16.15 32.14 5.41
CA ALA A 101 14.70 31.96 5.29
C ALA A 101 14.17 32.43 3.93
N VAL A 102 14.67 33.56 3.42
CA VAL A 102 14.32 34.05 2.08
C VAL A 102 14.82 33.09 1.00
N ALA A 103 16.07 32.62 1.08
CA ALA A 103 16.63 31.66 0.13
C ALA A 103 15.88 30.33 0.13
N ALA A 104 15.55 29.80 1.32
CA ALA A 104 14.76 28.58 1.46
C ALA A 104 13.33 28.74 0.92
N SER A 105 12.70 29.90 1.15
CA SER A 105 11.37 30.21 0.62
C SER A 105 11.39 30.31 -0.90
N THR A 106 12.41 30.95 -1.49
CA THR A 106 12.57 31.00 -2.95
C THR A 106 12.80 29.60 -3.53
N ALA A 107 13.64 28.78 -2.90
CA ALA A 107 13.85 27.40 -3.32
C ALA A 107 12.56 26.56 -3.23
N ALA A 108 11.77 26.72 -2.17
CA ALA A 108 10.49 26.06 -1.99
C ALA A 108 9.46 26.50 -3.05
N ILE A 109 9.41 27.78 -3.40
CA ILE A 109 8.52 28.30 -4.46
C ILE A 109 8.94 27.76 -5.83
N LEU A 110 10.25 27.67 -6.11
CA LEU A 110 10.76 27.11 -7.36
C LEU A 110 10.51 25.60 -7.44
N LEU A 111 10.69 24.86 -6.34
CA LEU A 111 10.35 23.44 -6.24
C LEU A 111 8.84 23.21 -6.39
N ALA A 112 8.01 24.02 -5.72
CA ALA A 112 6.57 23.96 -5.86
C ALA A 112 6.15 24.26 -7.31
N GLY A 113 6.73 25.28 -7.94
CA GLY A 113 6.51 25.60 -9.34
C GLY A 113 6.97 24.50 -10.30
N ALA A 114 8.13 23.88 -10.05
CA ALA A 114 8.65 22.78 -10.84
C ALA A 114 7.80 21.51 -10.69
N LEU A 115 7.32 21.21 -9.48
CA LEU A 115 6.35 20.14 -9.23
C LEU A 115 4.98 20.45 -9.84
N TRP A 116 4.60 21.72 -9.93
CA TRP A 116 3.33 22.13 -10.53
C TRP A 116 3.37 22.09 -12.07
N LEU A 117 4.53 22.40 -12.68
CA LEU A 117 4.75 22.33 -14.13
C LEU A 117 5.20 20.93 -14.62
N GLY A 118 5.80 20.12 -13.75
CA GLY A 118 6.43 18.84 -14.10
C GLY A 118 5.95 17.64 -13.27
N GLY A 119 5.02 17.83 -12.34
CA GLY A 119 4.35 16.71 -11.69
C GLY A 119 3.61 15.87 -12.73
N PRO A 120 3.52 14.54 -12.57
CA PRO A 120 2.61 13.76 -13.38
C PRO A 120 1.25 14.43 -13.25
N THR A 121 0.70 14.89 -14.37
CA THR A 121 -0.68 15.32 -14.44
C THR A 121 -1.52 14.09 -14.12
N GLY A 122 -1.69 13.83 -12.83
CA GLY A 122 -2.83 13.08 -12.34
C GLY A 122 -4.01 13.87 -12.87
N GLY A 123 -4.62 13.36 -13.94
CA GLY A 123 -5.96 13.77 -14.33
C GLY A 123 -6.87 13.70 -13.11
N PRO A 124 -8.08 14.27 -13.19
CA PRO A 124 -9.07 14.04 -12.15
C PRO A 124 -9.04 12.55 -11.80
N VAL A 125 -8.76 12.23 -10.54
CA VAL A 125 -9.03 10.89 -10.02
C VAL A 125 -10.54 10.80 -10.14
N GLU A 126 -10.98 10.29 -11.29
CA GLU A 126 -12.35 9.86 -11.51
C GLU A 126 -12.64 9.00 -10.30
N ALA A 127 -13.51 9.50 -9.42
CA ALA A 127 -13.76 8.92 -8.11
C ALA A 127 -13.89 7.42 -8.33
N ALA A 128 -12.88 6.65 -7.90
CA ALA A 128 -12.77 5.25 -8.28
C ALA A 128 -14.13 4.63 -7.96
N ALA A 129 -14.86 4.23 -9.00
CA ALA A 129 -16.17 3.65 -8.84
C ALA A 129 -16.00 2.53 -7.81
N GLN A 130 -16.63 2.66 -6.65
CA GLN A 130 -16.44 1.69 -5.58
C GLN A 130 -16.87 0.33 -6.13
N PRO A 131 -16.01 -0.69 -6.14
CA PRO A 131 -16.27 -1.88 -6.92
C PRO A 131 -17.51 -2.59 -6.40
N THR A 132 -18.46 -2.87 -7.29
CA THR A 132 -19.70 -3.60 -6.98
C THR A 132 -19.39 -5.06 -6.66
N TYR A 133 -18.36 -5.59 -7.32
CA TYR A 133 -17.90 -6.97 -7.22
C TYR A 133 -16.40 -7.01 -6.90
N ALA A 134 -15.99 -7.92 -6.03
CA ALA A 134 -14.59 -8.22 -5.79
C ALA A 134 -14.38 -9.73 -5.55
N SER A 135 -13.29 -10.28 -6.07
CA SER A 135 -12.86 -11.66 -5.85
C SER A 135 -11.34 -11.73 -5.91
N MET A 136 -10.74 -12.63 -5.13
CA MET A 136 -9.30 -12.87 -5.13
C MET A 136 -9.04 -14.35 -5.31
N ILE A 137 -8.20 -14.69 -6.28
CA ILE A 137 -7.74 -16.07 -6.51
C ILE A 137 -6.28 -16.13 -6.10
N TYR A 138 -5.94 -17.08 -5.23
CA TYR A 138 -4.58 -17.32 -4.77
C TYR A 138 -4.17 -18.78 -5.03
N ASP A 139 -3.07 -18.97 -5.73
CA ASP A 139 -2.45 -20.26 -5.96
C ASP A 139 -1.26 -20.47 -5.02
N GLN A 140 -1.44 -21.29 -3.99
CA GLN A 140 -0.40 -21.56 -2.98
C GLN A 140 0.89 -22.15 -3.56
N PRO A 141 0.86 -23.13 -4.51
CA PRO A 141 2.07 -23.73 -5.05
C PRO A 141 2.98 -22.75 -5.80
N THR A 142 2.41 -21.82 -6.58
CA THR A 142 3.19 -20.87 -7.39
C THR A 142 3.33 -19.49 -6.76
N GLY A 143 2.49 -19.16 -5.77
CA GLY A 143 2.37 -17.82 -5.21
C GLY A 143 1.58 -16.85 -6.10
N MET A 144 1.05 -17.32 -7.24
CA MET A 144 0.28 -16.51 -8.18
C MET A 144 -1.02 -15.99 -7.54
N SER A 145 -1.30 -14.71 -7.78
CA SER A 145 -2.52 -14.06 -7.30
C SER A 145 -3.20 -13.27 -8.41
N TRP A 146 -4.54 -13.38 -8.46
CA TRP A 146 -5.40 -12.53 -9.27
C TRP A 146 -6.36 -11.74 -8.39
N LEU A 147 -6.38 -10.42 -8.56
CA LEU A 147 -7.43 -9.56 -8.02
C LEU A 147 -8.42 -9.25 -9.14
N ILE A 148 -9.70 -9.52 -8.90
CA ILE A 148 -10.76 -9.36 -9.89
C ILE A 148 -11.82 -8.44 -9.29
N HIS A 149 -12.11 -7.34 -9.96
CA HIS A 149 -13.11 -6.37 -9.52
C HIS A 149 -13.88 -5.76 -10.70
N SER A 150 -15.00 -5.08 -10.44
CA SER A 150 -15.74 -4.37 -11.49
C SER A 150 -14.91 -3.25 -12.10
N ALA A 151 -14.84 -3.19 -13.43
CA ALA A 151 -14.22 -2.09 -14.15
C ALA A 151 -15.24 -0.95 -14.34
N GLY A 152 -15.02 0.17 -13.66
CA GLY A 152 -15.83 1.39 -13.80
C GLY A 152 -17.24 1.26 -13.22
N GLN A 153 -18.15 2.15 -13.66
CA GLN A 153 -19.47 2.35 -13.06
C GLN A 153 -20.58 1.45 -13.65
N ASP A 154 -20.40 0.94 -14.88
CA ASP A 154 -21.45 0.23 -15.62
C ASP A 154 -21.45 -1.30 -15.43
N ASP A 155 -20.54 -1.84 -14.61
CA ASP A 155 -20.39 -3.29 -14.33
C ASP A 155 -20.33 -4.18 -15.60
N ASN A 156 -19.94 -3.60 -16.74
CA ASN A 156 -19.90 -4.25 -18.05
C ASN A 156 -18.62 -5.05 -18.30
N ALA A 157 -17.61 -4.84 -17.47
CA ALA A 157 -16.34 -5.51 -17.58
C ALA A 157 -15.75 -5.76 -16.19
N LEU A 158 -14.83 -6.71 -16.12
CA LEU A 158 -13.99 -6.97 -14.95
C LEU A 158 -12.60 -6.42 -15.20
N ALA A 159 -12.08 -5.67 -14.24
CA ALA A 159 -10.67 -5.42 -14.11
C ALA A 159 -10.02 -6.63 -13.45
N VAL A 160 -9.00 -7.19 -14.09
CA VAL A 160 -8.22 -8.33 -13.62
C VAL A 160 -6.77 -7.88 -13.49
N GLU A 161 -6.26 -7.95 -12.27
CA GLU A 161 -4.87 -7.66 -11.96
C GLU A 161 -4.16 -8.98 -11.64
N ALA A 162 -3.23 -9.35 -12.51
CA ALA A 162 -2.35 -10.49 -12.36
C ALA A 162 -1.05 -10.01 -11.69
N LEU A 163 -0.74 -10.51 -10.49
CA LEU A 163 0.38 -10.00 -9.70
C LEU A 163 1.71 -10.70 -9.99
N GLN A 164 1.68 -11.91 -10.57
CA GLN A 164 2.85 -12.69 -10.94
C GLN A 164 2.68 -13.34 -12.32
N ASN A 165 3.68 -14.09 -12.77
CA ASN A 165 3.54 -15.01 -13.89
C ASN A 165 3.00 -16.36 -13.41
N TYR A 166 2.15 -16.98 -14.22
CA TYR A 166 1.74 -18.37 -14.08
C TYR A 166 2.09 -19.15 -15.34
N ASP A 167 2.81 -20.26 -15.20
CA ASP A 167 3.21 -21.10 -16.32
C ASP A 167 2.03 -21.96 -16.78
N VAL A 168 1.43 -21.59 -17.91
CA VAL A 168 0.35 -22.34 -18.54
C VAL A 168 0.98 -23.30 -19.57
N PRO A 169 0.75 -24.63 -19.45
CA PRO A 169 1.30 -25.59 -20.39
C PRO A 169 0.94 -25.28 -21.85
N GLU A 170 1.82 -25.61 -22.78
CA GLU A 170 1.58 -25.41 -24.20
C GLU A 170 0.28 -26.08 -24.67
N GLY A 171 -0.52 -25.35 -25.45
CA GLY A 171 -1.84 -25.82 -25.91
C GLY A 171 -2.93 -25.77 -24.85
N LYS A 172 -2.67 -25.26 -23.64
CA LYS A 172 -3.68 -25.02 -22.59
C LYS A 172 -4.00 -23.53 -22.45
N ALA A 173 -5.17 -23.26 -21.87
CA ALA A 173 -5.59 -21.93 -21.47
C ALA A 173 -6.28 -22.00 -20.10
N LEU A 174 -6.08 -20.97 -19.28
CA LEU A 174 -6.90 -20.75 -18.09
C LEU A 174 -8.18 -20.04 -18.52
N ARG A 175 -9.33 -20.71 -18.40
CA ARG A 175 -10.64 -20.11 -18.70
C ARG A 175 -11.35 -19.71 -17.42
N MET A 176 -11.83 -18.48 -17.41
CA MET A 176 -12.60 -17.92 -16.31
C MET A 176 -14.09 -17.93 -16.64
N TYR A 177 -14.88 -18.42 -15.69
CA TYR A 177 -16.34 -18.49 -15.74
C TYR A 177 -16.93 -17.81 -14.51
N VAL A 178 -18.13 -17.25 -14.67
CA VAL A 178 -19.00 -16.95 -13.54
C VAL A 178 -19.98 -18.11 -13.40
N ARG A 179 -20.09 -18.69 -12.21
CA ARG A 179 -21.04 -19.76 -11.89
C ARG A 179 -22.08 -19.28 -10.90
N GLY A 180 -23.35 -19.43 -11.27
CA GLY A 180 -24.49 -19.09 -10.43
C GLY A 180 -24.79 -20.17 -9.39
N PRO A 181 -25.67 -19.87 -8.41
CA PRO A 181 -26.02 -20.81 -7.35
C PRO A 181 -26.74 -22.08 -7.85
N GLY A 182 -27.35 -22.04 -9.04
CA GLY A 182 -27.96 -23.20 -9.69
C GLY A 182 -26.98 -24.10 -10.43
N GLY A 183 -25.69 -23.76 -10.45
CA GLY A 183 -24.63 -24.52 -11.12
C GLY A 183 -24.47 -24.19 -12.60
N GLU A 184 -25.32 -23.32 -13.17
CA GLU A 184 -25.09 -22.75 -14.50
C GLU A 184 -23.82 -21.89 -14.49
N ALA A 185 -22.98 -22.00 -15.52
CA ALA A 185 -21.82 -21.13 -15.71
C ALA A 185 -21.92 -20.34 -17.02
N SER A 186 -21.27 -19.18 -17.05
CA SER A 186 -21.10 -18.36 -18.25
C SER A 186 -19.63 -18.03 -18.41
N LEU A 187 -19.09 -18.26 -19.60
CA LEU A 187 -17.69 -17.93 -19.92
C LEU A 187 -17.49 -16.41 -19.87
N VAL A 188 -16.42 -15.98 -19.18
CA VAL A 188 -15.94 -14.59 -19.20
C VAL A 188 -14.82 -14.44 -20.22
N GLY A 189 -13.85 -15.37 -20.22
CA GLY A 189 -12.76 -15.36 -21.19
C GLY A 189 -11.52 -16.08 -20.68
N ASP A 190 -10.40 -15.84 -21.36
CA ASP A 190 -9.11 -16.42 -20.99
C ASP A 190 -8.46 -15.55 -19.90
N LEU A 191 -8.17 -16.15 -18.75
CA LEU A 191 -7.57 -15.46 -17.61
C LEU A 191 -6.10 -15.12 -17.95
N PRO A 192 -5.69 -13.85 -17.85
CA PRO A 192 -4.32 -13.44 -18.10
C PRO A 192 -3.39 -14.10 -17.08
N HIS A 193 -2.24 -14.60 -17.54
CA HIS A 193 -1.27 -15.33 -16.71
C HIS A 193 0.11 -14.66 -16.72
N ALA A 194 0.21 -13.46 -17.31
CA ALA A 194 1.36 -12.57 -17.21
C ALA A 194 1.01 -11.39 -16.30
N PRO A 195 2.00 -10.79 -15.59
CA PRO A 195 1.72 -9.70 -14.68
C PRO A 195 1.24 -8.47 -15.43
N GLY A 196 0.22 -7.81 -14.88
CA GLY A 196 -0.37 -6.63 -15.48
C GLY A 196 -1.83 -6.42 -15.09
N GLN A 197 -2.38 -5.34 -15.62
CA GLN A 197 -3.79 -4.99 -15.49
C GLN A 197 -4.48 -5.24 -16.83
N TYR A 198 -5.60 -5.95 -16.77
CA TYR A 198 -6.36 -6.39 -17.92
C TYR A 198 -7.83 -6.08 -17.70
N THR A 199 -8.55 -5.87 -18.80
CA THR A 199 -9.99 -5.71 -18.78
C THR A 199 -10.62 -6.88 -19.54
N MET A 200 -11.62 -7.51 -18.94
CA MET A 200 -12.36 -8.62 -19.53
C MET A 200 -13.85 -8.24 -19.62
N ASP A 201 -14.38 -8.25 -20.83
CA ASP A 201 -15.79 -7.93 -21.07
C ASP A 201 -16.72 -8.99 -20.45
N LEU A 202 -17.78 -8.55 -19.81
CA LEU A 202 -18.81 -9.43 -19.27
C LEU A 202 -20.00 -9.53 -20.21
N SER A 203 -20.34 -10.78 -20.57
CA SER A 203 -21.60 -11.06 -21.25
C SER A 203 -22.80 -10.70 -20.37
N THR A 204 -23.95 -10.40 -21.00
CA THR A 204 -25.20 -10.09 -20.27
C THR A 204 -25.63 -11.23 -19.33
N SER A 205 -25.43 -12.49 -19.74
CA SER A 205 -25.69 -13.65 -18.88
C SER A 205 -24.77 -13.68 -17.66
N ALA A 206 -23.46 -13.43 -17.85
CA ALA A 206 -22.51 -13.38 -16.74
C ALA A 206 -22.86 -12.27 -15.75
N ARG A 207 -23.21 -11.07 -16.20
CA ARG A 207 -23.65 -9.95 -15.34
C ARG A 207 -24.88 -10.31 -14.50
N GLN A 208 -25.90 -10.89 -15.13
CA GLN A 208 -27.11 -11.33 -14.43
C GLN A 208 -26.83 -12.43 -13.40
N MET A 209 -25.84 -13.27 -13.65
CA MET A 209 -25.39 -14.28 -12.70
C MET A 209 -24.60 -13.65 -11.54
N MET A 210 -23.68 -12.72 -11.82
CA MET A 210 -22.89 -12.05 -10.78
C MET A 210 -23.77 -11.29 -9.77
N ALA A 211 -24.93 -10.77 -10.18
CA ALA A 211 -25.91 -10.15 -9.27
C ALA A 211 -26.53 -11.13 -8.23
N ARG A 212 -26.21 -12.42 -8.31
CA ARG A 212 -26.62 -13.48 -7.37
C ARG A 212 -25.40 -13.94 -6.56
N ASN A 213 -25.61 -14.77 -5.52
CA ASN A 213 -24.53 -15.37 -4.75
C ASN A 213 -23.71 -16.38 -5.59
N SER A 214 -22.82 -15.84 -6.42
CA SER A 214 -22.11 -16.52 -7.50
C SER A 214 -20.61 -16.61 -7.20
N GLU A 215 -19.94 -17.48 -7.95
CA GLU A 215 -18.52 -17.78 -7.80
C GLU A 215 -17.79 -17.56 -9.12
N ILE A 216 -16.52 -17.15 -9.05
CA ILE A 216 -15.58 -17.27 -10.16
C ILE A 216 -15.04 -18.69 -10.16
N VAL A 217 -15.10 -19.34 -11.32
CA VAL A 217 -14.53 -20.66 -11.55
C VAL A 217 -13.45 -20.53 -12.62
N VAL A 218 -12.26 -21.04 -12.34
CA VAL A 218 -11.17 -21.08 -13.30
C VAL A 218 -10.84 -22.54 -13.62
N ALA A 219 -10.90 -22.87 -14.90
CA ALA A 219 -10.60 -24.20 -15.41
C ALA A 219 -9.40 -24.14 -16.38
N MET A 220 -8.55 -25.16 -16.33
CA MET A 220 -7.50 -25.35 -17.34
C MET A 220 -8.06 -26.23 -18.46
N GLU A 221 -8.18 -25.64 -19.65
CA GLU A 221 -8.81 -26.22 -20.84
C GLU A 221 -7.85 -26.21 -22.03
N ASP A 222 -8.24 -26.86 -23.13
CA ASP A 222 -7.51 -26.76 -24.39
C ASP A 222 -7.67 -25.36 -25.02
N ALA A 223 -6.54 -24.80 -25.45
CA ALA A 223 -6.52 -23.51 -26.13
C ALA A 223 -7.33 -23.57 -27.44
N GLY A 224 -7.99 -22.47 -27.78
CA GLY A 224 -8.75 -22.33 -29.05
C GLY A 224 -10.17 -22.93 -29.04
N GLN A 225 -10.60 -23.64 -28.00
CA GLN A 225 -11.96 -24.20 -27.88
C GLN A 225 -12.80 -23.46 -26.85
N THR A 226 -13.79 -22.66 -27.27
CA THR A 226 -14.70 -21.98 -26.34
C THR A 226 -15.87 -22.89 -25.94
N ALA A 227 -15.95 -23.24 -24.66
CA ALA A 227 -17.09 -23.94 -24.08
C ALA A 227 -17.92 -22.98 -23.20
N SER A 228 -19.25 -23.07 -23.29
CA SER A 228 -20.16 -22.27 -22.45
C SER A 228 -20.13 -22.69 -20.98
N GLN A 229 -19.67 -23.92 -20.70
CA GLN A 229 -19.51 -24.51 -19.37
C GLN A 229 -18.06 -25.00 -19.21
N PRO A 230 -17.51 -25.03 -17.98
CA PRO A 230 -16.19 -25.61 -17.75
C PRO A 230 -16.15 -27.07 -18.22
N ASN A 231 -15.20 -27.40 -19.10
CA ASN A 231 -15.00 -28.75 -19.63
C ASN A 231 -13.60 -29.32 -19.33
N GLY A 232 -12.71 -28.53 -18.73
CA GLY A 232 -11.38 -28.94 -18.30
C GLY A 232 -11.24 -29.18 -16.79
N ARG A 233 -10.00 -29.23 -16.32
CA ARG A 233 -9.69 -29.40 -14.89
C ARG A 233 -9.98 -28.11 -14.15
N ILE A 234 -10.89 -28.14 -13.17
CA ILE A 234 -11.09 -26.99 -12.28
C ILE A 234 -9.81 -26.78 -11.45
N MET A 235 -9.26 -25.57 -11.54
CA MET A 235 -8.06 -25.16 -10.83
C MET A 235 -8.42 -24.39 -9.58
N TRP A 236 -9.32 -23.41 -9.71
CA TRP A 236 -9.75 -22.56 -8.61
C TRP A 236 -11.24 -22.26 -8.66
N VAL A 237 -11.82 -22.09 -7.48
CA VAL A 237 -13.18 -21.56 -7.27
C VAL A 237 -13.06 -20.48 -6.20
N SER A 238 -13.58 -19.29 -6.48
CA SER A 238 -13.52 -18.16 -5.56
C SER A 238 -14.90 -17.51 -5.44
N PRO A 239 -15.36 -17.18 -4.22
CA PRO A 239 -16.61 -16.46 -4.04
C PRO A 239 -16.49 -15.04 -4.60
N ILE A 240 -17.60 -14.52 -5.14
CA ILE A 240 -17.70 -13.12 -5.52
C ILE A 240 -18.31 -12.36 -4.34
N ALA A 241 -17.54 -11.44 -3.76
CA ALA A 241 -18.07 -10.51 -2.78
C ALA A 241 -18.94 -9.46 -3.48
N LEU A 242 -20.17 -9.32 -2.99
CA LEU A 242 -21.14 -8.34 -3.47
C LEU A 242 -21.20 -7.17 -2.50
N ARG A 243 -21.14 -5.96 -3.02
CA ARG A 243 -21.49 -4.78 -2.23
C ARG A 243 -23.00 -4.77 -2.00
N ARG A 244 -23.44 -4.87 -0.74
CA ARG A 244 -24.83 -4.62 -0.36
C ARG A 244 -25.03 -3.10 -0.24
N SER A 245 -25.97 -2.58 -1.01
CA SER A 245 -26.44 -1.18 -0.95
C SER A 245 -27.20 -0.90 0.33
#